data_AF-A0AAD5WJW5-F1
#
_entry.id   AF-A0AAD5WJW5-F1
#
_cell.length_a   1.000
_cell.length_b   1.000
_cell.length_c   1.000
_cell.angle_alpha   90.00
_cell.angle_beta   90.00
_cell.angle_gamma   90.00
#
_symmetry.space_group_name_H-M   'P 1'
#
loop_
_entity.id
_entity.type
_entity.pdbx_description
1 polymer ?
#
loop_
_entity_poly.entity_id
_entity_poly.type
_entity_poly.pdbx_seq_one_letter_code
_entity_poly.pdbx_strand_id
1 'polypeptide(L)' 'MHGAWLMVSRSEAEELARSLNVPYVECSAKLRMNVDQAFHGVVRLVRKFQHDERLAPDDRRIESPAKNKKKKGCRIQ' A
#
# COMPACT_ATOMS: atom_id res chain seq x y z
N MET A 1 40.10 -5.90 -4.98
CA MET A 1 38.76 -6.50 -4.80
C MET A 1 37.74 -5.38 -4.88
N HIS A 2 37.41 -4.90 -6.08
CA HIS A 2 36.40 -3.83 -6.23
C HIS A 2 35.02 -4.48 -6.11
N GLY A 3 34.25 -4.05 -5.11
CA GLY A 3 32.93 -4.60 -4.82
C GLY A 3 32.01 -4.46 -6.02
N ALA A 4 31.64 -5.60 -6.62
CA ALA A 4 30.51 -5.67 -7.51
C ALA A 4 29.26 -5.51 -6.65
N TRP A 5 28.74 -4.28 -6.57
CA TRP A 5 27.38 -4.05 -6.10
C TRP A 5 26.48 -4.93 -6.97
N LEU A 6 25.86 -5.94 -6.33
CA LEU A 6 25.11 -6.99 -7.01
C LEU A 6 23.97 -6.35 -7.81
N MET A 7 24.16 -6.27 -9.12
CA MET A 7 23.13 -5.87 -10.05
C MET A 7 22.11 -7.01 -10.12
N VAL A 8 20.93 -6.77 -9.58
CA VAL A 8 19.80 -7.69 -9.70
C VAL A 8 19.18 -7.50 -11.08
N SER A 9 18.93 -8.61 -11.78
CA SER A 9 18.24 -8.54 -13.07
C SER A 9 16.75 -8.26 -12.86
N ARG A 10 16.13 -7.57 -13.82
CA ARG A 10 14.69 -7.31 -13.76
C ARG A 10 13.88 -8.62 -13.71
N SER A 11 14.29 -9.64 -14.47
CA SER A 11 13.64 -10.96 -14.48
C SER A 11 13.65 -11.62 -13.10
N GLU A 12 14.78 -11.58 -12.40
CA GLU A 12 14.90 -12.15 -11.05
C GLU A 12 13.97 -11.45 -10.06
N ALA A 13 13.93 -10.11 -10.10
CA ALA A 13 13.03 -9.34 -9.25
C ALA A 13 11.55 -9.63 -9.54
N GLU A 14 11.18 -9.74 -10.82
CA GLU A 14 9.82 -10.09 -11.23
C GLU A 14 9.44 -11.52 -10.84
N GLU A 15 10.33 -12.50 -11.02
CA GLU A 15 10.11 -13.89 -10.62
C GLU A 15 9.91 -14.02 -9.11
N LEU A 16 10.75 -13.35 -8.33
CA LEU A 16 10.59 -13.33 -6.88
C LEU A 16 9.25 -12.73 -6.47
N ALA A 17 8.85 -11.60 -7.06
CA ALA A 17 7.56 -10.98 -6.77
C ALA A 17 6.37 -11.89 -7.11
N ARG A 18 6.44 -12.62 -8.24
CA ARG A 18 5.45 -13.64 -8.60
C ARG A 18 5.38 -14.75 -7.56
N SER A 19 6.52 -15.27 -7.11
CA SER A 19 6.56 -16.35 -6.09
C SER A 19 5.98 -15.92 -4.75
N LEU A 20 6.15 -14.65 -4.38
CA LEU A 20 5.62 -14.07 -3.14
C LEU A 20 4.17 -13.57 -3.30
N ASN A 21 3.62 -13.61 -4.51
CA ASN A 21 2.31 -13.07 -4.85
C ASN A 21 2.15 -11.58 -4.46
N VAL A 22 3.21 -10.79 -4.66
CA VAL A 22 3.21 -9.34 -4.39
C VAL A 22 3.41 -8.55 -5.68
N PRO A 23 2.79 -7.36 -5.81
CA PRO A 23 3.05 -6.48 -6.94
C PRO A 23 4.49 -5.97 -6.94
N TYR A 24 5.10 -5.89 -8.13
CA TYR A 24 6.44 -5.33 -8.34
C TYR A 24 6.38 -4.02 -9.14
N VAL A 25 7.23 -3.06 -8.79
CA VAL A 25 7.41 -1.82 -9.54
C VAL A 25 8.85 -1.33 -9.42
N GLU A 26 9.54 -1.17 -10.55
CA GLU A 26 10.83 -0.48 -10.60
C GLU A 26 10.59 1.01 -10.46
N CYS A 27 11.35 1.70 -9.61
CA CYS A 27 11.23 3.14 -9.41
C CYS A 27 12.58 3.83 -9.25
N SER A 28 12.64 5.11 -9.59
CA SER A 28 13.82 5.94 -9.38
C SER A 28 13.40 7.26 -8.73
N ALA A 29 13.77 7.45 -7.47
CA ALA A 29 13.48 8.68 -6.74
C ALA A 29 14.16 9.90 -7.40
N LYS A 30 15.39 9.72 -7.89
CA LYS A 30 16.16 10.80 -8.55
C LYS A 30 15.52 11.26 -9.85
N LEU A 31 15.04 10.31 -10.67
CA LEU A 31 14.36 10.60 -11.94
C LEU A 31 12.86 10.86 -11.77
N ARG A 32 12.34 10.79 -10.53
CA ARG A 32 10.90 10.79 -10.23
C ARG A 32 10.10 9.76 -11.05
N MET A 33 10.74 8.65 -11.41
CA MET A 33 10.14 7.60 -12.22
C MET A 33 9.37 6.63 -11.33
N ASN A 34 8.09 6.39 -11.66
CA ASN A 34 7.18 5.43 -11.01
C ASN A 34 6.94 5.65 -9.50
N VAL A 35 7.40 6.76 -8.93
CA VAL A 35 7.24 7.06 -7.50
C VAL A 35 5.77 7.16 -7.11
N ASP A 36 4.98 7.90 -7.90
CA ASP A 36 3.53 8.05 -7.66
C ASP A 36 2.79 6.72 -7.87
N GLN A 37 3.19 5.94 -8.87
CA GLN A 37 2.61 4.62 -9.12
C GLN A 37 2.85 3.67 -7.94
N ALA A 38 4.08 3.64 -7.40
CA ALA A 38 4.42 2.81 -6.24
C ALA A 38 3.59 3.21 -5.02
N PHE A 39 3.53 4.52 -4.72
CA PHE A 39 2.76 5.03 -3.60
C PHE A 39 1.27 4.73 -3.73
N HIS A 40 0.67 5.04 -4.87
CA HIS A 40 -0.75 4.79 -5.10
C HIS A 40 -1.08 3.30 -5.17
N GLY A 41 -0.17 2.45 -5.64
CA GLY A 41 -0.32 0.99 -5.62
C GLY A 41 -0.59 0.47 -4.21
N VAL A 42 0.24 0.88 -3.24
CA VAL A 42 0.08 0.48 -1.83
C VAL A 42 -1.23 1.01 -1.25
N VAL A 43 -1.55 2.29 -1.45
CA VAL A 43 -2.80 2.88 -0.93
C VAL A 43 -4.03 2.15 -1.46
N ARG A 44 -4.05 1.81 -2.76
CA ARG A 44 -5.16 1.03 -3.35
C ARG A 44 -5.24 -0.36 -2.74
N LEU A 45 -4.12 -1.04 -2.52
CA LEU A 45 -4.10 -2.38 -1.93
C LEU A 45 -4.69 -2.36 -0.51
N VAL A 46 -4.26 -1.41 0.33
CA VAL A 46 -4.79 -1.25 1.69
C VAL A 46 -6.29 -0.96 1.68
N ARG A 47 -6.76 -0.08 0.78
CA ARG A 47 -8.19 0.24 0.68
C ARG A 47 -9.02 -0.94 0.21
N LYS A 48 -8.52 -1.74 -0.75
CA LYS A 48 -9.17 -2.98 -1.20
C LYS A 48 -9.27 -3.98 -0.06
N PHE A 49 -8.14 -4.25 0.62
CA PHE A 49 -8.13 -5.14 1.78
C PHE A 49 -9.16 -4.73 2.85
N GLN A 50 -9.19 -3.44 3.22
CA GLN A 50 -10.18 -2.94 4.19
C GLN A 50 -11.64 -2.95 3.68
N HIS A 51 -11.85 -2.98 2.37
CA HIS A 51 -13.19 -3.08 1.78
C HIS A 51 -13.65 -4.53 1.80
N ASP A 52 -12.79 -5.45 1.38
CA ASP A 52 -13.06 -6.88 1.34
C ASP A 52 -13.29 -7.43 2.76
N GLU A 53 -12.48 -7.04 3.74
CA GLU A 53 -12.68 -7.38 5.16
C GLU A 53 -13.99 -6.81 5.74
N ARG A 54 -14.50 -5.70 5.20
CA ARG A 54 -15.80 -5.12 5.60
C ARG A 54 -17.00 -5.78 4.92
N LEU A 55 -16.80 -6.41 3.78
CA LEU A 55 -17.83 -7.12 3.02
C LEU A 55 -17.90 -8.62 3.36
N ALA A 56 -16.91 -9.15 4.09
CA ALA A 56 -16.99 -10.48 4.66
C ALA A 56 -18.28 -10.60 5.50
N PRO A 57 -19.11 -11.64 5.29
CA PRO A 57 -20.33 -11.82 6.03
C PRO A 57 -20.03 -11.92 7.53
N ASP A 58 -20.82 -11.17 8.28
CA ASP A 58 -20.65 -10.80 9.67
C ASP A 58 -20.98 -11.99 10.58
N ASP A 59 -20.00 -12.84 10.92
CA ASP A 59 -20.08 -13.69 12.13
C ASP A 59 -19.30 -13.08 13.32
N ARG A 60 -18.78 -11.85 13.17
CA ARG A 60 -18.08 -11.14 14.26
C ARG A 60 -18.40 -9.65 14.26
N ARG A 61 -19.68 -9.36 14.48
CA ARG A 61 -20.20 -8.01 14.65
C ARG A 61 -19.78 -7.48 16.02
N ILE A 62 -18.62 -6.84 16.10
CA ILE A 62 -18.40 -5.87 17.18
C ILE A 62 -19.11 -4.60 16.74
N GLU A 63 -20.35 -4.42 17.22
CA GLU A 63 -21.12 -3.21 17.03
C GLU A 63 -20.32 -1.99 17.50
N SER A 64 -19.86 -1.18 16.55
CA SER A 64 -19.33 0.15 16.84
C SER A 64 -20.47 1.15 16.71
N PRO A 65 -20.82 1.93 17.75
CA PRO A 65 -21.96 2.83 17.70
C PRO A 65 -21.74 3.93 16.66
N ALA A 66 -22.83 4.23 15.97
CA ALA A 66 -22.98 5.10 14.81
C ALA A 66 -22.16 6.40 14.82
N LYS A 67 -21.66 6.72 13.61
CA LYS A 67 -21.22 8.05 13.20
C LYS A 67 -22.32 9.09 13.47
N ASN A 68 -22.15 9.95 14.47
CA ASN A 68 -22.63 11.34 14.38
C ASN A 68 -22.00 12.24 15.47
N LYS A 69 -20.92 12.96 15.18
CA LYS A 69 -20.59 14.19 15.93
C LYS A 69 -20.08 15.27 14.97
N LYS A 70 -20.93 16.28 14.77
CA LYS A 70 -20.69 17.53 14.02
C LYS A 70 -19.41 18.21 14.55
N LYS A 71 -18.59 18.72 13.62
CA LYS A 71 -17.38 19.51 13.89
C LYS A 71 -17.72 20.71 14.79
N LYS A 72 -16.99 20.90 15.90
CA LYS A 72 -16.95 22.16 16.64
C LYS A 72 -15.58 22.79 16.39
N GLY A 73 -15.59 24.04 15.91
CA GLY A 73 -14.40 24.77 15.46
C GLY A 73 -13.35 24.91 16.55
N CYS A 74 -12.08 24.78 16.15
CA CYS A 74 -10.95 25.11 17.01
C CYS A 74 -10.76 26.63 16.96
N ARG A 75 -11.07 27.33 18.06
CA ARG A 75 -10.64 28.72 18.26
C ARG A 75 -9.31 28.66 18.97
N ILE A 76 -8.25 29.02 18.25
CA ILE A 76 -6.94 29.29 18.83
C ILE A 76 -7.10 30.64 19.53
N GLN A 77 -7.01 30.65 20.86
CA GLN A 77 -6.73 31.87 21.62
C GLN A 77 -5.24 31.90 21.93
#